data_AF-A0A351GL95-F1
#
_entry.id   AF-A0A351GL95-F1
#
_cell.length_a   1.000
_cell.length_b   1.000
_cell.length_c   1.000
_cell.angle_alpha   90.00
_cell.angle_beta   90.00
_cell.angle_gamma   90.00
#
_symmetry.space_group_name_H-M   'P 1'
#
loop_
_entity.id
_entity.type
_entity.pdbx_description
1 polymer ?
#
loop_
_entity_poly.entity_id
_entity_poly.type
_entity_poly.pdbx_seq_one_letter_code
_entity_poly.pdbx_strand_id
1 'polypeptide(L)'
;MSKEVTYDTTDQVDVIKGHPAEEVVSASANDQTGTAGACVSEELKNANLANSENADILEKYAADYPVGPHDKPQSMCPAFGSLRVGLRMRRVATVLSGSACCVYGLSFVSHFYGARRSVGYVPFDSESLVTGKLFEDIRDSVHDLADPDQYDAIVVTNLCVPTASGVPLRLLPNEINGVRIIGIDVPGFGVPTHAEAKDILAGAMLNFARQEVEAGP
;
A
#
# COMPACT_ATOMS: atom_id res chain seq x y z
N MET A 1 0.04 -44.57 -12.02
CA MET A 1 -0.12 -43.25 -12.66
C MET A 1 -1.58 -43.15 -13.08
N SER A 2 -2.39 -42.46 -12.28
CA SER A 2 -3.80 -42.20 -12.56
C SER A 2 -3.93 -41.28 -13.77
N LYS A 3 -4.76 -41.67 -14.74
CA LYS A 3 -5.05 -40.84 -15.92
C LYS A 3 -5.75 -39.56 -15.47
N GLU A 4 -5.24 -38.43 -15.91
CA GLU A 4 -5.84 -37.12 -15.69
C GLU A 4 -7.23 -37.09 -16.34
N VAL A 5 -8.23 -36.59 -15.61
CA VAL A 5 -9.61 -36.47 -16.08
C VAL A 5 -9.83 -35.03 -16.47
N THR A 6 -9.96 -34.78 -17.77
CA THR A 6 -10.22 -33.46 -18.35
C THR A 6 -11.73 -33.23 -18.46
N TYR A 7 -12.22 -32.10 -17.94
CA TYR A 7 -13.66 -31.82 -17.84
C TYR A 7 -14.19 -30.91 -18.97
N ASP A 8 -13.32 -30.17 -19.65
CA ASP A 8 -13.65 -29.34 -20.82
C ASP A 8 -12.42 -29.11 -21.70
N THR A 9 -12.54 -28.25 -22.72
CA THR A 9 -11.45 -27.88 -23.65
C THR A 9 -10.75 -26.58 -23.24
N THR A 10 -10.86 -26.15 -21.99
CA THR A 10 -10.26 -24.88 -21.53
C THR A 10 -8.72 -24.93 -21.62
N ASP A 11 -8.13 -26.11 -21.53
CA ASP A 11 -6.71 -26.38 -21.76
C ASP A 11 -6.26 -26.18 -23.22
N GLN A 12 -7.20 -26.11 -24.16
CA GLN A 12 -6.94 -25.95 -25.60
C GLN A 12 -7.16 -24.52 -26.11
N VAL A 13 -7.48 -23.57 -25.24
CA VAL A 13 -7.72 -22.18 -25.65
C VAL A 13 -6.40 -21.52 -26.03
N ASP A 14 -6.38 -20.86 -27.18
CA ASP A 14 -5.22 -20.07 -27.64
C ASP A 14 -4.93 -18.93 -26.66
N VAL A 15 -3.89 -19.10 -25.85
CA VAL A 15 -3.42 -18.08 -24.92
C VAL A 15 -2.58 -17.08 -25.69
N ILE A 16 -2.95 -15.79 -25.60
CA ILE A 16 -2.11 -14.69 -26.10
C ILE A 16 -0.82 -14.67 -25.26
N LYS A 17 0.28 -15.13 -25.86
CA LYS A 17 1.60 -15.07 -25.25
C LYS A 17 2.17 -13.67 -25.45
N GLY A 18 2.66 -13.05 -24.38
CA GLY A 18 3.38 -11.78 -24.49
C GLY A 18 4.60 -11.94 -25.41
N HIS A 19 4.77 -11.02 -26.35
CA HIS A 19 5.97 -10.98 -27.17
C HIS A 19 7.16 -10.53 -26.30
N PRO A 20 8.35 -11.13 -26.44
CA PRO A 20 9.55 -10.54 -25.89
C PRO A 20 9.74 -9.16 -26.52
N ALA A 21 10.21 -8.20 -25.72
CA ALA A 21 10.47 -6.85 -26.22
C ALA A 21 11.45 -6.91 -27.40
N GLU A 22 10.97 -6.59 -28.60
CA GLU A 22 11.86 -6.24 -29.70
C GLU A 22 12.57 -4.94 -29.31
N GLU A 23 13.89 -4.88 -29.51
CA GLU A 23 14.67 -3.65 -29.38
C GLU A 23 14.03 -2.58 -30.26
N VAL A 24 13.34 -1.64 -29.61
CA VAL A 24 12.76 -0.49 -30.27
C VAL A 24 13.91 0.42 -30.66
N VAL A 25 14.31 0.35 -31.92
CA VAL A 25 15.20 1.34 -32.53
C VAL A 25 14.45 2.68 -32.47
N SER A 26 14.94 3.59 -31.64
CA SER A 26 14.39 4.93 -31.49
C SER A 26 14.57 5.71 -32.79
N ALA A 27 13.49 5.80 -33.57
CA ALA A 27 13.40 6.77 -34.66
C ALA A 27 13.23 8.16 -34.05
N SER A 28 14.32 8.94 -34.02
CA SER A 28 14.30 10.36 -33.68
C SER A 28 13.41 11.13 -34.66
N ALA A 29 12.22 11.52 -34.22
CA ALA A 29 11.40 12.51 -34.92
C ALA A 29 11.75 13.89 -34.36
N ASN A 30 12.51 14.65 -35.13
CA ASN A 30 12.85 16.03 -34.81
C ASN A 30 11.68 16.97 -35.22
N ASP A 31 11.42 17.92 -34.32
CA ASP A 31 10.80 19.23 -34.52
C ASP A 31 9.28 19.34 -34.81
N GLN A 32 8.51 19.70 -33.77
CA GLN A 32 7.53 20.78 -33.89
C GLN A 32 7.56 21.68 -32.64
N THR A 33 7.99 22.91 -32.87
CA THR A 33 7.82 24.08 -32.02
C THR A 33 6.34 24.37 -31.76
N GLY A 34 5.89 24.20 -30.51
CA GLY A 34 4.55 24.56 -30.06
C GLY A 34 4.52 24.78 -28.56
N THR A 35 4.48 26.04 -28.13
CA THR A 35 4.25 26.46 -26.74
C THR A 35 2.81 26.12 -26.32
N ALA A 36 2.64 25.02 -25.60
CA ALA A 36 1.43 24.68 -24.86
C ALA A 36 1.81 24.01 -23.54
N GLY A 37 1.13 24.42 -22.47
CA GLY A 37 1.56 24.24 -21.09
C GLY A 37 1.66 22.81 -20.56
N ALA A 38 2.45 22.70 -19.49
CA ALA A 38 2.44 21.66 -18.46
C ALA A 38 2.94 20.24 -18.84
N CYS A 39 4.19 20.14 -19.31
CA CYS A 39 5.00 18.93 -19.16
C CYS A 39 6.40 19.33 -18.69
N VAL A 40 6.79 18.92 -17.48
CA VAL A 40 8.17 19.09 -16.98
C VAL A 40 9.07 18.23 -17.88
N SER A 41 10.04 18.83 -18.58
CA SER A 41 10.97 18.09 -19.44
C SER A 41 11.76 17.06 -18.61
N GLU A 42 12.11 15.92 -19.21
CA GLU A 42 12.95 14.90 -18.55
C GLU A 42 14.25 15.49 -18.00
N GLU A 43 14.80 16.47 -18.69
CA GLU A 43 16.00 17.22 -18.28
C GLU A 43 15.78 17.96 -16.96
N LEU A 44 14.62 18.58 -16.77
CA LEU A 44 14.29 19.26 -15.52
C LEU A 44 14.05 18.25 -14.39
N LYS A 45 13.47 17.09 -14.69
CA LYS A 45 13.29 15.99 -13.72
C LYS A 45 14.64 15.43 -13.26
N ASN A 46 15.55 15.16 -14.19
CA ASN A 46 16.90 14.65 -13.90
C ASN A 46 17.75 15.69 -13.15
N ALA A 47 17.65 16.97 -13.53
CA ALA A 47 18.31 18.05 -12.80
C ALA A 47 17.78 18.18 -11.36
N ASN A 48 16.47 18.06 -11.15
CA ASN A 48 15.88 18.11 -9.81
C ASN A 48 16.24 16.87 -8.96
N LEU A 49 16.33 15.69 -9.57
CA LEU A 49 16.76 14.46 -8.90
C LEU A 49 18.20 14.57 -8.41
N ALA A 50 19.11 15.04 -9.26
CA ALA A 50 20.53 15.23 -8.95
C ALA A 50 20.76 16.30 -7.87
N ASN A 51 19.87 17.28 -7.74
CA ASN A 51 19.95 18.33 -6.72
C ASN A 51 19.15 18.02 -5.46
N SER A 52 18.53 16.83 -5.34
CA SER A 52 17.78 16.47 -4.14
C SER A 52 18.69 15.93 -3.05
N GLU A 53 18.40 16.25 -1.78
CA GLU A 53 19.11 15.68 -0.62
C GLU A 53 18.99 14.15 -0.54
N ASN A 54 18.03 13.57 -1.25
CA ASN A 54 17.77 12.14 -1.33
C ASN A 54 18.26 11.50 -2.65
N ALA A 55 19.13 12.17 -3.42
CA ALA A 55 19.57 11.72 -4.74
C ALA A 55 20.08 10.27 -4.73
N ASP A 56 20.98 9.93 -3.78
CA ASP A 56 21.56 8.59 -3.64
C ASP A 56 20.50 7.51 -3.36
N ILE A 57 19.45 7.84 -2.60
CA ILE A 57 18.36 6.90 -2.29
C ILE A 57 17.48 6.70 -3.52
N LEU A 58 17.19 7.79 -4.24
CA LEU A 58 16.37 7.75 -5.45
C LEU A 58 17.06 6.98 -6.58
N GLU A 59 18.39 7.10 -6.72
CA GLU A 59 19.17 6.30 -7.68
C GLU A 59 19.13 4.81 -7.34
N LYS A 60 19.30 4.45 -6.05
CA LYS A 60 19.14 3.06 -5.60
C LYS A 60 17.74 2.52 -5.88
N TYR A 61 16.70 3.30 -5.59
CA TYR A 61 15.33 2.88 -5.88
C TYR A 61 15.07 2.68 -7.37
N ALA A 62 15.64 3.52 -8.24
CA ALA A 62 15.54 3.33 -9.68
C ALA A 62 16.22 2.03 -10.15
N ALA A 63 17.36 1.66 -9.52
CA ALA A 63 18.07 0.42 -9.82
C ALA A 63 17.34 -0.82 -9.28
N ASP A 64 16.85 -0.78 -8.04
CA ASP A 64 16.23 -1.91 -7.35
C ASP A 64 14.79 -2.18 -7.82
N TYR A 65 14.08 -1.14 -8.28
CA TYR A 65 12.69 -1.21 -8.72
C TYR A 65 12.52 -0.73 -10.17
N PRO A 66 12.98 -1.51 -11.16
CA PRO A 66 12.86 -1.16 -12.57
C PRO A 66 11.38 -1.00 -12.96
N VAL A 67 11.08 0.07 -13.67
CA VAL A 67 9.72 0.35 -14.16
C VAL A 67 9.38 -0.54 -15.36
N GLY A 68 8.15 -1.03 -15.41
CA GLY A 68 7.62 -1.74 -16.56
C GLY A 68 7.05 -0.79 -17.62
N PRO A 69 6.29 -1.33 -18.58
CA PRO A 69 5.63 -0.53 -19.60
C PRO A 69 4.83 0.64 -19.00
N HIS A 70 4.82 1.77 -19.71
CA HIS A 70 4.17 3.03 -19.29
C HIS A 70 4.73 3.67 -18.01
N ASP A 71 6.01 3.41 -17.68
CA ASP A 71 6.66 3.92 -16.46
C ASP A 71 5.92 3.54 -15.18
N LYS A 72 5.24 2.37 -15.20
CA LYS A 72 4.50 1.85 -14.05
C LYS A 72 5.20 0.61 -13.49
N PRO A 73 5.32 0.52 -12.15
CA PRO A 73 5.81 -0.71 -11.54
C PRO A 73 4.85 -1.86 -11.88
N GLN A 74 5.39 -3.02 -12.24
CA GLN A 74 4.62 -4.25 -12.44
C GLN A 74 4.30 -4.88 -11.07
N SER A 75 3.61 -4.11 -10.22
CA SER A 75 3.31 -4.48 -8.85
C SER A 75 1.89 -4.12 -8.48
N MET A 76 1.32 -4.86 -7.53
CA MET A 76 0.05 -4.50 -6.89
C MET A 76 0.19 -3.23 -6.04
N CYS A 77 -0.94 -2.65 -5.63
CA CYS A 77 -0.99 -1.57 -4.64
C CYS A 77 -0.15 -1.93 -3.40
N PRO A 78 0.79 -1.06 -2.94
CA PRO A 78 1.62 -1.33 -1.77
C PRO A 78 0.82 -1.78 -0.54
N ALA A 79 -0.29 -1.10 -0.23
CA ALA A 79 -1.16 -1.44 0.90
C ALA A 79 -1.68 -2.89 0.92
N PHE A 80 -1.71 -3.58 -0.24
CA PHE A 80 -2.07 -4.99 -0.27
C PHE A 80 -1.08 -5.86 0.53
N GLY A 81 0.20 -5.51 0.52
CA GLY A 81 1.25 -6.24 1.23
C GLY A 81 1.06 -6.26 2.74
N SER A 82 0.94 -5.06 3.33
CA SER A 82 0.66 -4.90 4.76
C SER A 82 -0.67 -5.57 5.13
N LEU A 83 -1.73 -5.32 4.35
CA LEU A 83 -3.05 -5.91 4.56
C LEU A 83 -3.00 -7.44 4.53
N ARG A 84 -2.28 -8.04 3.57
CA ARG A 84 -2.18 -9.49 3.44
C ARG A 84 -1.60 -10.14 4.69
N VAL A 85 -0.62 -9.48 5.32
CA VAL A 85 -0.02 -9.95 6.58
C VAL A 85 -0.97 -9.70 7.75
N GLY A 86 -1.56 -8.51 7.87
CA GLY A 86 -2.53 -8.18 8.92
C GLY A 86 -3.68 -9.18 9.00
N LEU A 87 -4.27 -9.53 7.85
CA LEU A 87 -5.37 -10.52 7.76
C LEU A 87 -4.96 -11.96 8.08
N ARG A 88 -3.66 -12.25 8.24
CA ARG A 88 -3.16 -13.56 8.70
C ARG A 88 -2.90 -13.58 10.21
N MET A 89 -2.67 -12.44 10.83
CA MET A 89 -2.49 -12.34 12.29
C MET A 89 -3.76 -12.78 13.02
N ARG A 90 -3.60 -13.45 14.16
CA ARG A 90 -4.71 -13.88 15.01
C ARG A 90 -4.98 -12.78 16.03
N ARG A 91 -6.25 -12.52 16.34
CA ARG A 91 -6.67 -11.50 17.33
C ARG A 91 -6.10 -10.12 17.01
N VAL A 92 -6.00 -9.79 15.72
CA VAL A 92 -5.63 -8.44 15.25
C VAL A 92 -6.74 -7.91 14.37
N ALA A 93 -7.30 -6.75 14.72
CA ALA A 93 -8.21 -6.03 13.83
C ALA A 93 -7.37 -5.23 12.83
N THR A 94 -7.69 -5.33 11.53
CA THR A 94 -7.04 -4.53 10.49
C THR A 94 -8.03 -3.52 9.94
N VAL A 95 -7.77 -2.23 10.14
CA VAL A 95 -8.63 -1.11 9.76
C VAL A 95 -7.94 -0.29 8.69
N LEU A 96 -8.62 -0.05 7.56
CA LEU A 96 -8.13 0.81 6.49
C LEU A 96 -8.80 2.18 6.55
N SER A 97 -8.00 3.23 6.52
CA SER A 97 -8.43 4.60 6.27
C SER A 97 -8.10 4.93 4.80
N GLY A 98 -9.13 5.08 3.98
CA GLY A 98 -8.95 5.15 2.53
C GLY A 98 -10.22 5.51 1.77
N SER A 99 -10.12 5.72 0.47
CA SER A 99 -11.33 5.91 -0.35
C SER A 99 -12.05 4.57 -0.53
N ALA A 100 -13.37 4.64 -0.75
CA ALA A 100 -14.19 3.45 -0.95
C ALA A 100 -13.67 2.55 -2.09
N CYS A 101 -13.13 3.15 -3.17
CA CYS A 101 -12.56 2.38 -4.29
C CYS A 101 -11.28 1.64 -3.90
N CYS A 102 -10.39 2.24 -3.10
CA CYS A 102 -9.19 1.57 -2.61
C CYS A 102 -9.55 0.41 -1.69
N VAL A 103 -10.47 0.63 -0.74
CA VAL A 103 -10.86 -0.40 0.23
C VAL A 103 -11.64 -1.53 -0.42
N TYR A 104 -12.50 -1.23 -1.39
CA TYR A 104 -13.17 -2.25 -2.20
C TYR A 104 -12.15 -3.11 -2.96
N GLY A 105 -11.23 -2.49 -3.70
CA GLY A 105 -10.21 -3.21 -4.46
C GLY A 105 -9.30 -4.07 -3.57
N LEU A 106 -8.85 -3.52 -2.44
CA LEU A 106 -8.02 -4.24 -1.48
C LEU A 106 -8.77 -5.38 -0.80
N SER A 107 -10.04 -5.20 -0.45
CA SER A 107 -10.87 -6.27 0.12
C SER A 107 -11.12 -7.38 -0.89
N PHE A 108 -11.43 -7.02 -2.14
CA PHE A 108 -11.62 -7.96 -3.23
C PHE A 108 -10.38 -8.82 -3.46
N VAL A 109 -9.22 -8.19 -3.68
CA VAL A 109 -7.96 -8.91 -3.90
C VAL A 109 -7.61 -9.76 -2.66
N SER A 110 -7.77 -9.23 -1.46
CA SER A 110 -7.49 -9.97 -0.23
C SER A 110 -8.33 -11.24 -0.12
N HIS A 111 -9.60 -11.19 -0.54
CA HIS A 111 -10.46 -12.36 -0.60
C HIS A 111 -9.89 -13.44 -1.55
N PHE A 112 -9.54 -13.06 -2.78
CA PHE A 112 -8.93 -13.98 -3.77
C PHE A 112 -7.65 -14.64 -3.26
N TYR A 113 -6.81 -13.87 -2.56
CA TYR A 113 -5.58 -14.41 -2.00
C TYR A 113 -5.77 -15.14 -0.67
N GLY A 114 -7.00 -15.45 -0.26
CA GLY A 114 -7.29 -16.25 0.94
C GLY A 114 -7.12 -15.46 2.24
N ALA A 115 -7.72 -14.29 2.31
CA ALA A 115 -7.99 -13.60 3.57
C ALA A 115 -8.87 -14.48 4.47
N ARG A 116 -8.56 -14.50 5.76
CA ARG A 116 -9.28 -15.30 6.77
C ARG A 116 -10.08 -14.43 7.76
N ARG A 117 -9.98 -13.11 7.64
CA ARG A 117 -10.60 -12.12 8.53
C ARG A 117 -11.16 -10.97 7.71
N SER A 118 -12.09 -10.24 8.32
CA SER A 118 -12.68 -9.03 7.78
C SER A 118 -11.68 -7.87 7.76
N VAL A 119 -11.95 -6.91 6.88
CA VAL A 119 -11.24 -5.64 6.79
C VAL A 119 -12.14 -4.57 7.40
N GLY A 120 -11.66 -3.88 8.43
CA GLY A 120 -12.30 -2.68 8.96
C GLY A 120 -12.09 -1.50 8.01
N TYR A 121 -13.03 -0.56 7.99
CA TYR A 121 -13.01 0.57 7.07
C TYR A 121 -13.50 1.84 7.76
N VAL A 122 -12.69 2.90 7.69
CA VAL A 122 -13.11 4.26 8.05
C VAL A 122 -13.24 5.09 6.76
N PRO A 123 -14.47 5.45 6.35
CA PRO A 123 -14.69 6.24 5.15
C PRO A 123 -14.31 7.71 5.35
N PHE A 124 -14.07 8.39 4.23
CA PHE A 124 -13.96 9.84 4.21
C PHE A 124 -14.66 10.43 2.98
N ASP A 125 -14.94 11.72 3.05
CA ASP A 125 -15.31 12.56 1.92
C ASP A 125 -14.40 13.80 1.89
N SER A 126 -14.62 14.69 0.92
CA SER A 126 -13.80 15.89 0.78
C SER A 126 -13.90 16.83 1.99
N GLU A 127 -15.05 16.87 2.67
CA GLU A 127 -15.26 17.72 3.85
C GLU A 127 -14.51 17.14 5.06
N SER A 128 -14.62 15.84 5.30
CA SER A 128 -13.96 15.21 6.45
C SER A 128 -12.43 15.20 6.34
N LEU A 129 -11.89 15.22 5.12
CA LEU A 129 -10.45 15.38 4.88
C LEU A 129 -9.94 16.77 5.25
N VAL A 130 -10.64 17.83 4.85
CA VAL A 130 -10.15 19.20 5.04
C VAL A 130 -10.43 19.75 6.45
N THR A 131 -11.47 19.24 7.10
CA THR A 131 -11.85 19.65 8.46
C THR A 131 -11.09 18.90 9.55
N GLY A 132 -10.34 17.83 9.19
CA GLY A 132 -9.64 16.97 10.14
C GLY A 132 -10.53 15.92 10.81
N LYS A 133 -11.83 15.90 10.50
CA LYS A 133 -12.81 14.95 11.05
C LYS A 133 -12.41 13.49 10.80
N LEU A 134 -11.73 13.18 9.70
CA LEU A 134 -11.25 11.82 9.44
C LEU A 134 -10.38 11.27 10.58
N PHE A 135 -9.54 12.09 11.22
CA PHE A 135 -8.76 11.62 12.37
C PHE A 135 -9.65 11.30 13.57
N GLU A 136 -10.69 12.10 13.81
CA GLU A 136 -11.67 11.87 14.88
C GLU A 136 -12.46 10.58 14.62
N ASP A 137 -12.92 10.37 13.39
CA ASP A 137 -13.63 9.16 12.98
C ASP A 137 -12.74 7.91 13.15
N ILE A 138 -11.44 8.01 12.85
CA ILE A 138 -10.46 6.93 13.11
C ILE A 138 -10.31 6.68 14.61
N ARG A 139 -10.14 7.75 15.40
CA ARG A 139 -9.98 7.67 16.85
C ARG A 139 -11.21 6.98 17.49
N ASP A 140 -12.39 7.40 17.11
CA ASP A 140 -13.64 6.85 17.64
C ASP A 140 -13.79 5.38 17.21
N SER A 141 -13.43 5.04 15.97
CA SER A 141 -13.41 3.66 15.49
C SER A 141 -12.46 2.74 16.27
N VAL A 142 -11.28 3.23 16.68
CA VAL A 142 -10.36 2.41 17.51
C VAL A 142 -10.85 2.27 18.94
N HIS A 143 -11.53 3.28 19.49
CA HIS A 143 -12.18 3.16 20.80
C HIS A 143 -13.30 2.12 20.78
N ASP A 144 -14.13 2.12 19.75
CA ASP A 144 -15.25 1.18 19.60
C ASP A 144 -14.77 -0.27 19.39
N LEU A 145 -13.64 -0.47 18.70
CA LEU A 145 -13.07 -1.79 18.40
C LEU A 145 -12.20 -2.37 19.54
N ALA A 146 -11.79 -1.56 20.51
CA ALA A 146 -10.82 -1.96 21.55
C ALA A 146 -11.45 -2.84 22.63
N ASP A 147 -11.67 -4.11 22.28
CA ASP A 147 -12.13 -5.19 23.16
C ASP A 147 -11.02 -6.23 23.38
N PRO A 148 -10.44 -6.34 24.60
CA PRO A 148 -9.37 -7.29 24.91
C PRO A 148 -9.81 -8.76 24.85
N ASP A 149 -11.10 -9.06 24.96
CA ASP A 149 -11.59 -10.43 24.80
C ASP A 149 -11.50 -10.88 23.33
N GLN A 150 -11.52 -9.93 22.38
CA GLN A 150 -11.50 -10.21 20.94
C GLN A 150 -10.13 -9.95 20.29
N TYR A 151 -9.46 -8.87 20.67
CA TYR A 151 -8.27 -8.36 19.99
C TYR A 151 -7.11 -8.09 20.95
N ASP A 152 -5.90 -8.46 20.52
CA ASP A 152 -4.64 -8.10 21.18
C ASP A 152 -4.04 -6.81 20.60
N ALA A 153 -4.41 -6.48 19.35
CA ALA A 153 -4.00 -5.26 18.66
C ALA A 153 -5.01 -4.82 17.59
N ILE A 154 -5.06 -3.52 17.33
CA ILE A 154 -5.78 -2.88 16.22
C ILE A 154 -4.73 -2.17 15.36
N VAL A 155 -4.63 -2.58 14.11
CA VAL A 155 -3.75 -1.95 13.11
C VAL A 155 -4.58 -1.02 12.26
N VAL A 156 -4.31 0.28 12.35
CA VAL A 156 -4.91 1.30 11.49
C VAL A 156 -3.92 1.65 10.39
N THR A 157 -4.32 1.47 9.14
CA THR A 157 -3.49 1.77 7.97
C THR A 157 -4.09 2.93 7.18
N ASN A 158 -3.36 4.04 7.11
CA ASN A 158 -3.65 5.08 6.14
C ASN A 158 -3.23 4.64 4.73
N LEU A 159 -4.12 4.86 3.77
CA LEU A 159 -3.84 4.71 2.34
C LEU A 159 -3.36 6.04 1.73
N CYS A 160 -3.24 6.09 0.40
CA CYS A 160 -2.66 7.22 -0.34
C CYS A 160 -3.23 8.59 0.08
N VAL A 161 -4.56 8.72 0.12
CA VAL A 161 -5.20 10.03 0.32
C VAL A 161 -5.07 10.51 1.78
N PRO A 162 -5.37 9.69 2.81
CA PRO A 162 -5.16 10.12 4.20
C PRO A 162 -3.69 10.42 4.54
N THR A 163 -2.74 9.64 4.01
CA THR A 163 -1.31 9.93 4.19
C THR A 163 -0.92 11.25 3.52
N ALA A 164 -1.34 11.48 2.28
CA ALA A 164 -1.06 12.74 1.57
C ALA A 164 -1.72 13.96 2.24
N SER A 165 -2.88 13.76 2.86
CA SER A 165 -3.61 14.81 3.59
C SER A 165 -3.06 15.04 5.01
N GLY A 166 -2.04 14.27 5.42
CA GLY A 166 -1.36 14.46 6.71
C GLY A 166 -2.15 13.95 7.92
N VAL A 167 -3.03 12.95 7.75
CA VAL A 167 -3.79 12.38 8.87
C VAL A 167 -2.84 11.76 9.90
N PRO A 168 -2.76 12.28 11.14
CA PRO A 168 -1.65 12.00 12.03
C PRO A 168 -1.91 10.78 12.93
N LEU A 169 -1.80 9.56 12.40
CA LEU A 169 -2.03 8.32 13.17
C LEU A 169 -1.14 8.20 14.43
N ARG A 170 0.01 8.88 14.45
CA ARG A 170 0.90 8.98 15.63
C ARG A 170 0.26 9.63 16.87
N LEU A 171 -0.88 10.32 16.70
CA LEU A 171 -1.63 10.93 17.80
C LEU A 171 -2.68 9.98 18.40
N LEU A 172 -2.88 8.80 17.81
CA LEU A 172 -3.71 7.77 18.43
C LEU A 172 -3.03 7.30 19.73
N PRO A 173 -3.81 6.95 20.76
CA PRO A 173 -3.26 6.35 21.98
C PRO A 173 -2.56 5.04 21.63
N ASN A 174 -1.43 4.72 22.27
CA ASN A 174 -0.71 3.46 21.98
C ASN A 174 -1.47 2.21 22.46
N GLU A 175 -2.41 2.37 23.39
CA GLU A 175 -3.21 1.29 23.97
C GLU A 175 -4.58 1.81 24.44
N ILE A 176 -5.62 1.00 24.26
CA ILE A 176 -6.98 1.23 24.79
C ILE A 176 -7.47 -0.09 25.38
N ASN A 177 -7.90 -0.11 26.65
CA ASN A 177 -8.43 -1.30 27.32
C ASN A 177 -7.52 -2.56 27.25
N GLY A 178 -6.18 -2.41 27.25
CA GLY A 178 -5.27 -3.55 27.06
C GLY A 178 -5.02 -3.93 25.60
N VAL A 179 -5.69 -3.28 24.64
CA VAL A 179 -5.55 -3.52 23.20
C VAL A 179 -4.58 -2.51 22.59
N ARG A 180 -3.53 -2.99 21.94
CA ARG A 180 -2.50 -2.16 21.30
C ARG A 180 -3.07 -1.45 20.08
N ILE A 181 -2.79 -0.18 19.90
CA ILE A 181 -3.19 0.56 18.70
C ILE A 181 -1.94 0.91 17.89
N ILE A 182 -1.89 0.43 16.66
CA ILE A 182 -0.71 0.53 15.80
C ILE A 182 -1.12 1.26 14.52
N GLY A 183 -0.67 2.50 14.39
CA GLY A 183 -0.86 3.31 13.19
C GLY A 183 0.30 3.12 12.20
N ILE A 184 -0.02 2.83 10.94
CA ILE A 184 0.97 2.78 9.84
C ILE A 184 0.47 3.55 8.62
N ASP A 185 1.38 4.17 7.89
CA ASP A 185 1.13 4.78 6.59
C ASP A 185 1.64 3.84 5.50
N VAL A 186 0.75 3.38 4.62
CA VAL A 186 1.12 2.57 3.45
C VAL A 186 0.52 3.19 2.18
N PRO A 187 0.98 4.39 1.81
CA PRO A 187 0.59 5.03 0.56
C PRO A 187 1.08 4.24 -0.67
N GLY A 188 0.44 4.49 -1.81
CA GLY A 188 0.88 4.02 -3.12
C GLY A 188 2.08 4.80 -3.69
N PHE A 189 2.55 5.82 -2.99
CA PHE A 189 3.76 6.59 -3.26
C PHE A 189 4.73 6.41 -2.11
N GLY A 190 6.05 6.51 -2.32
CA GLY A 190 7.04 6.38 -1.25
C GLY A 190 7.25 4.95 -0.70
N VAL A 191 6.32 4.03 -0.94
CA VAL A 191 6.50 2.59 -0.73
C VAL A 191 6.66 1.92 -2.11
N PRO A 192 7.85 1.40 -2.47
CA PRO A 192 8.14 0.96 -3.83
C PRO A 192 7.25 -0.19 -4.31
N THR A 193 6.95 -1.15 -3.44
CA THR A 193 6.15 -2.33 -3.81
C THR A 193 5.29 -2.83 -2.63
N HIS A 194 4.34 -3.71 -2.94
CA HIS A 194 3.60 -4.44 -1.90
C HIS A 194 4.48 -5.41 -1.10
N ALA A 195 5.65 -5.81 -1.58
CA ALA A 195 6.58 -6.61 -0.78
C ALA A 195 7.15 -5.75 0.37
N GLU A 196 7.61 -4.54 0.07
CA GLU A 196 8.12 -3.59 1.06
C GLU A 196 7.05 -3.20 2.09
N ALA A 197 5.80 -3.01 1.64
CA ALA A 197 4.69 -2.71 2.53
C ALA A 197 4.43 -3.80 3.58
N LYS A 198 4.71 -5.06 3.27
CA LYS A 198 4.63 -6.14 4.25
C LYS A 198 5.65 -5.91 5.38
N ASP A 199 6.84 -5.44 5.03
CA ASP A 199 7.91 -5.19 6.00
C ASP A 199 7.62 -3.95 6.86
N ILE A 200 6.87 -2.97 6.35
CA ILE A 200 6.36 -1.85 7.17
C ILE A 200 5.49 -2.36 8.33
N LEU A 201 4.49 -3.20 8.05
CA LEU A 201 3.64 -3.74 9.11
C LEU A 201 4.43 -4.66 10.05
N ALA A 202 5.28 -5.54 9.50
CA ALA A 202 6.10 -6.42 10.33
C ALA A 202 7.05 -5.62 11.24
N GLY A 203 7.69 -4.58 10.71
CA GLY A 203 8.56 -3.68 11.46
C GLY A 203 7.82 -2.93 12.57
N ALA A 204 6.61 -2.42 12.29
CA ALA A 204 5.79 -1.76 13.31
C ALA A 204 5.45 -2.71 14.47
N MET A 205 5.04 -3.95 14.17
CA MET A 205 4.75 -4.97 15.19
C MET A 205 6.02 -5.35 15.99
N LEU A 206 7.15 -5.54 15.30
CA LEU A 206 8.42 -5.89 15.94
C LEU A 206 8.93 -4.77 16.85
N ASN A 207 8.81 -3.52 16.43
CA ASN A 207 9.20 -2.38 17.24
C ASN A 207 8.35 -2.29 18.52
N PHE A 208 7.04 -2.50 18.42
CA PHE A 208 6.15 -2.54 19.58
C PHE A 208 6.52 -3.69 20.52
N ALA A 209 6.66 -4.91 20.00
CA ALA A 209 7.05 -6.07 20.79
C ALA A 209 8.41 -5.89 21.48
N ARG A 210 9.38 -5.24 20.81
CA ARG A 210 10.67 -4.90 21.41
C ARG A 210 10.50 -3.97 22.61
N GLN A 211 9.68 -2.93 22.48
CA GLN A 211 9.42 -1.98 23.57
C GLN A 211 8.79 -2.66 24.79
N GLU A 212 7.85 -3.59 24.58
CA GLU A 212 7.26 -4.37 25.68
C GLU A 212 8.30 -5.24 26.39
N VAL A 213 9.15 -5.95 25.63
CA VAL A 213 10.21 -6.78 26.20
C VAL A 213 11.22 -5.95 26.98
N GLU A 214 11.54 -4.74 26.51
CA GLU A 214 12.46 -3.81 27.18
C GLU A 214 11.85 -3.19 28.45
N ALA A 215 10.53 -3.01 28.52
CA ALA A 215 9.84 -2.47 29.70
C ALA A 215 9.81 -3.46 30.88
N GLY A 216 10.04 -4.75 30.62
CA GLY A 216 10.00 -5.81 31.62
C GLY A 216 8.62 -6.45 31.79
N PRO A 217 8.54 -7.57 32.52
CA PRO A 217 7.30 -8.32 32.77
C PRO A 217 6.33 -7.62 33.73
#